data_AF-A0A2Z4NDC7-F1
#
_entry.id   AF-A0A2Z4NDC7-F1
#
_cell.length_a   1.000
_cell.length_b   1.000
_cell.length_c   1.000
_cell.angle_alpha   90.00
_cell.angle_beta   90.00
_cell.angle_gamma   90.00
#
_symmetry.space_group_name_H-M   'P 1'
#
loop_
_entity.id
_entity.type
_entity.pdbx_description
1 polymer ?
#
loop_
_entity_poly.entity_id
_entity_poly.type
_entity_poly.pdbx_seq_one_letter_code
_entity_poly.pdbx_strand_id
1 'polypeptide(L)' 'MKINFNDKVAIVSLSSGLLGEPFCQHQITLGIKRLKEMHLNPVFSPNALAGVNFIANHPEQRAKDLIWPFNNLI' A
#
# COMPACT_ATOMS: atom_id res chain seq x y z
N MET A 1 -4.37 3.65 20.38
CA MET A 1 -4.11 2.45 19.54
C MET A 1 -2.59 2.30 19.43
N LYS A 2 -2.03 1.09 19.53
CA LYS A 2 -0.58 0.83 19.50
C LYS A 2 -0.30 -0.25 18.47
N ILE A 3 0.80 -0.12 17.73
CA ILE A 3 1.30 -1.13 16.80
C ILE A 3 2.01 -2.23 17.58
N ASN A 4 1.68 -3.49 17.27
CA ASN A 4 2.21 -4.69 17.91
C ASN A 4 2.95 -5.60 16.91
N PHE A 5 3.62 -6.61 17.47
CA PHE A 5 4.28 -7.65 16.70
C PHE A 5 3.27 -8.36 15.79
N ASN A 6 3.65 -8.50 14.53
CA ASN A 6 2.91 -9.16 13.45
C ASN A 6 1.62 -8.44 13.01
N ASP A 7 1.43 -7.17 13.39
CA ASP A 7 0.31 -6.37 12.91
C ASP A 7 0.37 -6.21 11.38
N LYS A 8 -0.80 -6.27 10.74
CA LYS A 8 -0.94 -5.98 9.31
C LYS A 8 -0.91 -4.48 9.07
N VAL A 9 -0.14 -4.06 8.08
CA VAL A 9 -0.06 -2.64 7.66
C VAL A 9 -0.50 -2.53 6.22
N ALA A 10 -1.62 -1.86 5.99
CA ALA A 10 -2.09 -1.57 4.65
C ALA A 10 -1.24 -0.49 3.98
N ILE A 11 -0.82 -0.74 2.75
CA ILE A 11 -0.17 0.25 1.89
C ILE A 11 -1.18 0.65 0.81
N VAL A 12 -1.47 1.95 0.74
CA VAL A 12 -2.50 2.55 -0.14
C VAL A 12 -1.91 3.74 -0.92
N SER A 13 -2.40 3.96 -2.14
CA SER A 13 -1.97 5.08 -3.00
C SER A 13 -3.10 6.10 -3.19
N LEU A 14 -3.25 7.03 -2.24
CA LEU A 14 -4.34 8.02 -2.26
C LEU A 14 -3.97 9.33 -2.97
N SER A 15 -2.68 9.52 -3.27
CA SER A 15 -2.16 10.71 -3.94
C SER A 15 -1.57 10.33 -5.30
N SER A 16 -0.25 10.18 -5.39
CA SER A 16 0.43 9.73 -6.61
C SER A 16 0.52 8.20 -6.66
N GLY A 17 0.32 7.62 -7.85
CA GLY A 17 0.53 6.20 -8.12
C GLY A 17 2.00 5.80 -8.37
N LEU A 18 2.96 6.67 -8.03
CA LEU A 18 4.39 6.52 -8.34
C LEU A 18 4.97 5.16 -7.92
N LEU A 19 4.53 4.63 -6.79
CA LEU A 19 5.07 3.38 -6.26
C LEU A 19 4.83 2.20 -7.21
N GLY A 20 3.78 2.24 -8.05
CA GLY A 20 3.49 1.22 -9.05
C GLY A 20 4.36 1.28 -10.32
N GLU A 21 5.22 2.28 -10.46
CA GLU A 21 6.08 2.41 -11.64
C GLU A 21 7.26 1.42 -11.61
N PRO A 22 7.68 0.86 -12.76
CA PRO A 22 8.76 -0.13 -12.81
C PRO A 22 10.08 0.35 -12.18
N PHE A 23 10.41 1.63 -12.34
CA PHE A 23 11.63 2.20 -11.78
C PHE A 23 11.62 2.30 -10.24
N CYS A 24 10.45 2.24 -9.61
CA CYS A 24 10.27 2.23 -8.15
C CYS A 24 10.35 0.83 -7.52
N GLN A 25 10.52 -0.25 -8.30
CA GLN A 25 10.52 -1.63 -7.79
C GLN A 25 11.56 -1.89 -6.68
N HIS A 26 12.73 -1.25 -6.77
CA HIS A 26 13.77 -1.34 -5.76
C HIS A 26 13.32 -0.74 -4.41
N GLN A 27 12.53 0.34 -4.45
CA GLN A 27 11.98 1.00 -3.26
C GLN A 27 10.91 0.13 -2.60
N ILE A 28 10.04 -0.50 -3.40
CA ILE A 28 9.05 -1.47 -2.89
C ILE A 28 9.77 -2.59 -2.14
N THR A 29 10.77 -3.20 -2.77
CA THR A 29 11.53 -4.31 -2.19
C THR A 29 12.15 -3.92 -0.84
N LEU A 30 12.82 -2.75 -0.79
CA LEU A 30 13.43 -2.25 0.44
C LEU A 30 12.39 -1.90 1.52
N GLY A 31 11.28 -1.28 1.15
CA GLY A 31 10.19 -0.92 2.06
C GLY A 31 9.55 -2.16 2.70
N ILE A 32 9.24 -3.19 1.90
CA ILE A 32 8.71 -4.47 2.39
C ILE A 32 9.71 -5.12 3.35
N LYS A 33 11.00 -5.15 2.99
CA LYS A 33 12.05 -5.72 3.85
C LYS A 33 12.07 -5.03 5.22
N ARG A 34 12.10 -3.70 5.25
CA ARG A 34 12.16 -2.93 6.50
C ARG A 34 10.91 -3.12 7.37
N LEU A 35 9.71 -3.13 6.78
CA LEU A 35 8.48 -3.38 7.53
C LEU A 35 8.50 -4.79 8.17
N LYS A 36 9.01 -5.79 7.46
CA LYS A 36 9.19 -7.14 8.02
C LYS A 36 10.25 -7.21 9.12
N GLU A 37 11.35 -6.46 8.98
CA GLU A 37 12.38 -6.32 10.03
C GLU A 37 11.82 -5.64 11.30
N MET A 38 10.82 -4.77 11.16
CA MET A 38 10.05 -4.21 12.27
C MET A 38 8.97 -5.15 12.81
N HIS A 39 8.94 -6.41 12.34
CA HIS A 39 7.92 -7.41 12.66
C HIS A 39 6.50 -7.00 12.26
N LEU A 40 6.33 -6.28 11.16
CA LEU A 40 5.03 -5.92 10.60
C LEU A 40 4.76 -6.71 9.32
N ASN A 41 3.48 -6.91 9.01
CA ASN A 41 3.04 -7.59 7.80
C ASN A 41 2.48 -6.59 6.77
N PRO A 42 3.28 -6.11 5.81
CA PRO A 42 2.81 -5.18 4.79
C PRO A 42 1.85 -5.86 3.82
N VAL A 43 0.69 -5.24 3.58
CA VAL A 43 -0.33 -5.69 2.63
C VAL A 43 -0.72 -4.54 1.72
N PHE A 44 -0.56 -4.70 0.41
CA PHE A 44 -0.98 -3.69 -0.57
C PHE A 44 -2.48 -3.80 -0.81
N SER A 45 -3.17 -2.66 -0.85
CA SER A 45 -4.55 -2.62 -1.36
C SER A 45 -4.58 -2.93 -2.87
N PRO A 46 -5.73 -3.32 -3.43
CA PRO A 46 -5.82 -3.82 -4.80
C PRO A 46 -5.24 -2.89 -5.88
N ASN A 47 -5.34 -1.58 -5.70
CA ASN A 47 -4.87 -0.61 -6.70
C ASN A 47 -3.58 0.12 -6.27
N ALA A 48 -2.98 -0.19 -5.11
CA ALA A 48 -1.84 0.57 -4.58
C ALA A 48 -0.65 0.67 -5.55
N LEU A 49 -0.47 -0.33 -6.41
CA LEU A 49 0.63 -0.43 -7.38
C LEU A 49 0.18 -0.28 -8.84
N ALA A 50 -0.98 0.34 -9.08
CA ALA A 50 -1.54 0.47 -10.44
C ALA A 50 -0.85 1.53 -11.33
N GLY A 51 0.14 2.25 -10.80
CA GLY A 51 0.92 3.25 -11.54
C GLY A 51 0.30 4.64 -11.54
N VAL A 52 1.08 5.63 -11.99
CA VAL A 52 0.72 7.06 -11.90
C VAL A 52 -0.52 7.38 -12.73
N ASN A 53 -0.57 6.89 -13.97
CA ASN A 53 -1.68 7.18 -14.89
C ASN A 53 -3.01 6.61 -14.39
N PHE A 54 -3.02 5.38 -13.89
CA PHE A 54 -4.25 4.77 -13.37
C PHE A 54 -4.74 5.53 -12.13
N ILE A 55 -3.87 5.76 -11.15
CA ILE A 55 -4.27 6.36 -9.87
C ILE A 55 -4.74 7.81 -10.02
N ALA A 56 -4.12 8.57 -10.93
CA ALA A 56 -4.55 9.93 -11.25
C ALA A 56 -5.96 9.97 -11.84
N ASN A 57 -6.27 9.05 -12.75
CA ASN A 57 -7.53 9.00 -13.49
C ASN A 57 -8.67 8.27 -12.76
N HIS A 58 -8.38 7.55 -11.67
CA HIS A 58 -9.35 6.73 -10.93
C HIS A 58 -9.47 7.10 -9.44
N PRO A 59 -9.94 8.32 -9.09
CA PRO A 59 -10.15 8.73 -7.70
C PRO A 59 -11.11 7.82 -6.91
N GLU A 60 -12.11 7.23 -7.58
CA GLU A 60 -13.03 6.26 -7.00
C GLU A 60 -12.32 4.98 -6.54
N GLN A 61 -11.28 4.55 -7.26
CA GLN A 61 -10.49 3.38 -6.87
C GLN A 61 -9.60 3.71 -5.67
N ARG A 62 -9.08 4.95 -5.58
CA ARG A 62 -8.38 5.42 -4.37
C ARG A 62 -9.29 5.40 -3.14
N ALA A 63 -10.54 5.84 -3.28
CA ALA A 63 -11.51 5.80 -2.19
C ALA A 63 -11.85 4.36 -1.77
N LYS A 64 -12.01 3.43 -2.73
CA LYS A 64 -12.18 2.01 -2.41
C LYS A 64 -10.98 1.43 -1.69
N ASP A 65 -9.77 1.75 -2.13
CA ASP A 65 -8.52 1.31 -1.50
C ASP A 65 -8.34 1.88 -0.08
N LEU A 66 -8.86 3.08 0.21
CA LEU A 66 -8.89 3.63 1.57
C LEU A 66 -9.81 2.82 2.49
N ILE A 67 -10.98 2.40 2.00
CA ILE A 67 -11.97 1.64 2.77
C ILE A 67 -11.56 0.16 2.91
N TRP A 68 -10.89 -0.39 1.90
CA TRP A 68 -10.57 -1.81 1.80
C TRP A 68 -9.91 -2.42 3.06
N PRO A 69 -8.90 -1.80 3.71
CA PRO A 69 -8.28 -2.33 4.92
C PRO A 69 -9.27 -2.52 6.06
N PHE A 70 -10.23 -1.61 6.20
CA PHE A 70 -11.22 -1.66 7.27
C PHE A 70 -12.19 -2.84 7.12
N ASN A 71 -12.35 -3.35 5.90
CA ASN A 71 -13.23 -4.48 5.61
C ASN A 71 -12.50 -5.83 5.51
N ASN A 72 -11.17 -5.83 5.34
CA ASN A 72 -10.41 -7.04 4.98
C ASN A 72 -9.22 -7.37 5.90
N LEU A 73 -8.72 -6.39 6.65
CA LEU A 73 -7.51 -6.57 7.48
C LEU A 73 -7.75 -6.44 8.99
N ILE A 74 -8.96 -6.04 9.39
CA ILE A 74 -9.42 -6.01 10.79
C ILE A 74 -9.95 -7.39 11.19
#